data_AF-A0A0B4L212-F1
#
_entry.id   AF-A0A0B4L212-F1
#
_cell.length_a   1.000
_cell.length_b   1.000
_cell.length_c   1.000
_cell.angle_alpha   90.00
_cell.angle_beta   90.00
_cell.angle_gamma   90.00
#
_symmetry.space_group_name_H-M   'P 1'
#
loop_
_entity.id
_entity.type
_entity.pdbx_description
1 polymer ?
#
loop_
_entity_poly.entity_id
_entity_poly.type
_entity_poly.pdbx_seq_one_letter_code
_entity_poly.pdbx_strand_id
1 'polypeptide(L)'
;MRIAKAALCGQLLIWWLSAPAEGFTHTCDFNDELSLEFDKQQMTNGEQICTLKPDVLDKVVIKCGAERKNYELLPNNCFEQVFTSKSIEDAKNAHNAHNVHNVQNAQQLVEYLHGAAAIVKRKQNETNADEKKSYDDVSFRVPPNLEKEQKALYCVCQNKAKIRVRKRSGEEYDKEIFNLGIIEVLIPSLPKKIDGCDFTKNTSPLFTKGYDANFYKTIENKDDVICKVKATEGKLIGFKCPADYAIEPEECFLQGFNLSGKKEQLRTKIELTDLVMDHYNKIFYARVPQRIYQNMHFFCACVLEEKRLVAHFEFATTPDDQNSVSEPRAANVLQGRSAGSAAFGPGPFLLLLLSGVLFFIM
;
A
#
# COMPACT_ATOMS: atom_id res chain seq x y z
N MET A 1 38.74 50.11 -0.40
CA MET A 1 37.87 49.58 -1.47
C MET A 1 37.01 48.48 -0.89
N ARG A 2 35.70 48.72 -0.80
CA ARG A 2 34.70 47.75 -0.36
C ARG A 2 34.37 46.85 -1.56
N ILE A 3 34.57 45.55 -1.43
CA ILE A 3 33.96 44.57 -2.33
C ILE A 3 32.95 43.79 -1.50
N ALA A 4 31.72 43.80 -2.00
CA ALA A 4 30.52 43.37 -1.31
C ALA A 4 30.51 41.85 -1.05
N LYS A 5 29.97 41.49 0.12
CA LYS A 5 29.56 40.14 0.48
C LYS A 5 28.38 39.73 -0.40
N ALA A 6 28.54 38.74 -1.26
CA ALA A 6 27.42 38.00 -1.85
C ALA A 6 27.09 36.83 -0.92
N ALA A 7 25.81 36.75 -0.55
CA ALA A 7 25.27 35.86 0.46
C ALA A 7 25.41 34.38 0.10
N LEU A 8 26.04 33.63 0.99
CA LEU A 8 26.02 32.17 1.01
C LEU A 8 24.72 31.73 1.69
N CYS A 9 23.62 31.70 0.94
CA CYS A 9 22.34 31.21 1.41
C CYS A 9 21.77 30.25 0.37
N GLY A 10 22.26 29.02 0.36
CA GLY A 10 21.92 28.05 -0.67
C GLY A 10 22.50 26.67 -0.41
N GLN A 11 22.31 26.13 0.80
CA GLN A 11 22.63 24.74 1.11
C GLN A 11 21.88 24.32 2.38
N LEU A 12 20.55 24.24 2.30
CA LEU A 12 19.72 23.62 3.34
C LEU A 12 18.32 23.22 2.82
N LEU A 13 18.22 22.71 1.59
CA LEU A 13 16.94 22.21 1.05
C LEU A 13 17.14 21.08 0.04
N ILE A 14 17.85 20.03 0.43
CA ILE A 14 17.72 18.74 -0.26
C ILE A 14 17.79 17.68 0.82
N TRP A 15 16.64 17.27 1.36
CA TRP A 15 16.39 15.94 1.95
C TRP A 15 14.88 15.68 2.17
N TRP A 16 13.99 16.43 1.48
CA TRP A 16 12.53 16.36 1.62
C TRP A 16 11.81 16.02 0.30
N LEU A 17 12.39 15.14 -0.52
CA LEU A 17 11.73 14.61 -1.72
C LEU A 17 11.82 13.09 -1.78
N SER A 18 11.37 12.46 -0.71
CA SER A 18 10.73 11.15 -0.78
C SER A 18 9.36 11.33 -0.15
N ALA A 19 8.40 11.88 -0.91
CA ALA A 19 7.00 11.82 -0.51
C ALA A 19 6.64 10.33 -0.33
N PRO A 20 6.43 9.86 0.91
CA PRO A 20 5.93 8.51 1.13
C PRO A 20 4.43 8.55 0.80
N ALA A 21 4.00 7.61 -0.04
CA ALA A 21 2.64 7.37 -0.52
C ALA A 21 1.51 8.26 0.02
N GLU A 22 0.74 8.85 -0.89
CA GLU A 22 -0.60 9.37 -0.61
C GLU A 22 -1.59 8.21 -0.35
N GLY A 23 -1.40 7.52 0.78
CA GLY A 23 -2.42 6.71 1.45
C GLY A 23 -2.78 7.38 2.77
N PHE A 24 -4.05 7.29 3.19
CA PHE A 24 -4.44 7.87 4.47
C PHE A 24 -3.72 7.13 5.60
N THR A 25 -3.27 7.88 6.60
CA THR A 25 -2.69 7.29 7.82
C THR A 25 -3.75 7.25 8.90
N HIS A 26 -4.11 6.04 9.32
CA HIS A 26 -5.04 5.77 10.40
C HIS A 26 -4.24 5.48 11.66
N THR A 27 -4.58 6.12 12.78
CA THR A 27 -3.80 6.00 14.02
C THR A 27 -4.70 5.62 15.19
N CYS A 28 -4.27 4.65 15.99
CA CYS A 28 -4.76 4.44 17.34
C CYS A 28 -3.66 4.88 18.32
N ASP A 29 -3.90 5.99 19.02
CA ASP A 29 -2.95 6.56 19.98
C ASP A 29 -3.44 6.38 21.41
N PHE A 30 -2.98 5.32 22.09
CA PHE A 30 -3.33 5.06 23.49
C PHE A 30 -2.45 5.81 24.48
N ASN A 31 -1.43 6.52 23.98
CA ASN A 31 -0.64 7.39 24.81
C ASN A 31 -1.47 8.63 25.12
N ASP A 32 -1.96 9.33 24.11
CA ASP A 32 -2.49 10.68 24.31
C ASP A 32 -3.99 10.83 23.99
N GLU A 33 -4.48 10.25 22.88
CA GLU A 33 -5.88 10.44 22.46
C GLU A 33 -6.85 9.50 23.19
N LEU A 34 -6.50 8.22 23.29
CA LEU A 34 -7.25 7.16 23.95
C LEU A 34 -6.48 6.69 25.20
N SER A 35 -6.12 7.63 26.07
CA SER A 35 -5.24 7.37 27.21
C SER A 35 -5.70 6.20 28.07
N LEU A 36 -4.76 5.31 28.39
CA LEU A 36 -4.95 4.18 29.31
C LEU A 36 -4.47 4.48 30.74
N GLU A 37 -4.23 5.75 31.08
CA GLU A 37 -3.82 6.14 32.44
C GLU A 37 -4.90 5.78 33.47
N PHE A 38 -4.46 5.45 34.69
CA PHE A 38 -5.37 5.11 35.79
C PHE A 38 -5.86 6.37 36.49
N ASP A 39 -7.17 6.46 36.74
CA ASP A 39 -7.70 7.47 37.63
C ASP A 39 -7.27 7.21 39.07
N LYS A 40 -7.05 8.27 39.85
CA LYS A 40 -6.54 8.17 41.25
C LYS A 40 -7.39 7.30 42.18
N GLN A 41 -8.67 7.08 41.85
CA GLN A 41 -9.62 6.31 42.65
C GLN A 41 -10.14 5.06 41.91
N GLN A 42 -9.48 4.66 40.83
CA GLN A 42 -9.94 3.54 40.01
C GLN A 42 -9.80 2.20 40.76
N MET A 43 -10.91 1.45 40.84
CA MET A 43 -10.97 0.15 41.54
C MET A 43 -11.29 -1.05 40.63
N THR A 44 -11.63 -0.76 39.37
CA THR A 44 -12.06 -1.73 38.36
C THR A 44 -11.20 -1.60 37.11
N ASN A 45 -11.26 -2.62 36.25
CA ASN A 45 -10.61 -2.54 34.95
C ASN A 45 -11.30 -1.51 34.05
N GLY A 46 -10.54 -0.91 33.13
CA GLY A 46 -11.03 -0.01 32.08
C GLY A 46 -10.83 -0.62 30.70
N GLU A 47 -11.67 -0.24 29.74
CA GLU A 47 -11.58 -0.66 28.35
C GLU A 47 -11.80 0.55 27.43
N GLN A 48 -10.93 0.71 26.43
CA GLN A 48 -11.04 1.68 25.34
C GLN A 48 -10.96 0.92 24.02
N ILE A 49 -11.75 1.33 23.03
CA ILE A 49 -11.80 0.65 21.72
C ILE A 49 -11.46 1.66 20.63
N CYS A 50 -10.50 1.29 19.78
CA CYS A 50 -10.15 2.00 18.56
C CYS A 50 -10.46 1.11 17.35
N THR A 51 -11.54 1.44 16.64
CA THR A 51 -11.93 0.73 15.41
C THR A 51 -11.54 1.55 14.18
N LEU A 52 -10.70 0.98 13.32
CA LEU A 52 -10.21 1.59 12.08
C LEU A 52 -10.85 0.94 10.86
N LYS A 53 -11.19 1.75 9.86
CA LYS A 53 -11.75 1.33 8.56
C LYS A 53 -10.89 1.84 7.40
N PRO A 54 -9.65 1.33 7.29
CA PRO A 54 -8.73 1.78 6.25
C PRO A 54 -9.07 1.23 4.86
N ASP A 55 -8.62 1.92 3.82
CA ASP A 55 -8.62 1.42 2.45
C ASP A 55 -7.39 0.53 2.17
N VAL A 56 -7.40 -0.17 1.04
CA VAL A 56 -6.28 -1.05 0.64
C VAL A 56 -5.01 -0.21 0.42
N LEU A 57 -3.92 -0.62 1.07
CA LEU A 57 -2.60 0.03 1.14
C LEU A 57 -2.49 1.30 1.99
N ASP A 58 -3.57 1.72 2.64
CA ASP A 58 -3.51 2.74 3.69
C ASP A 58 -2.56 2.30 4.81
N LYS A 59 -1.94 3.29 5.47
CA LYS A 59 -1.03 3.05 6.58
C LYS A 59 -1.83 3.03 7.88
N VAL A 60 -1.66 1.99 8.68
CA VAL A 60 -2.18 1.93 10.05
C VAL A 60 -1.02 2.05 11.02
N VAL A 61 -1.18 2.86 12.06
CA VAL A 61 -0.20 3.08 13.13
C VAL A 61 -0.86 2.83 14.48
N ILE A 62 -0.20 2.08 15.35
CA ILE A 62 -0.57 1.92 16.75
C ILE A 62 0.54 2.54 17.59
N LYS A 63 0.17 3.43 18.51
CA LYS A 63 1.06 3.92 19.57
C LYS A 63 0.62 3.34 20.89
N CYS A 64 1.49 2.56 21.51
CA CYS A 64 1.19 1.84 22.74
C CYS A 64 2.41 1.84 23.64
N GLY A 65 2.48 2.83 24.52
CA GLY A 65 3.60 3.04 25.41
C GLY A 65 4.60 4.06 24.86
N ALA A 66 5.43 4.57 25.76
CA ALA A 66 6.50 5.52 25.51
C ALA A 66 7.48 5.47 26.69
N GLU A 67 8.58 6.22 26.63
CA GLU A 67 9.59 6.27 27.72
C GLU A 67 9.02 6.51 29.13
N ARG A 68 7.87 7.19 29.24
CA ARG A 68 7.17 7.49 30.50
C ARG A 68 5.85 6.74 30.68
N LYS A 69 5.42 5.97 29.69
CA LYS A 69 4.15 5.22 29.66
C LYS A 69 4.48 3.75 29.42
N ASN A 70 4.56 2.96 30.49
CA ASN A 70 4.96 1.56 30.44
C ASN A 70 3.79 0.66 30.02
N TYR A 71 3.26 0.88 28.83
CA TYR A 71 2.19 0.07 28.26
C TYR A 71 2.79 -1.10 27.49
N GLU A 72 2.06 -2.21 27.44
CA GLU A 72 2.46 -3.42 26.75
C GLU A 72 1.55 -3.65 25.55
N LEU A 73 2.14 -3.78 24.36
CA LEU A 73 1.40 -4.17 23.16
C LEU A 73 1.33 -5.70 23.04
N LEU A 74 0.15 -6.22 22.75
CA LEU A 74 -0.15 -7.64 22.60
C LEU A 74 -0.80 -7.92 21.24
N PRO A 75 -0.29 -8.90 20.46
CA PRO A 75 1.01 -9.52 20.67
C PRO A 75 2.12 -8.46 20.58
N ASN A 76 3.27 -8.72 21.21
CA ASN A 76 4.39 -7.77 21.23
C ASN A 76 4.96 -7.47 19.83
N ASN A 77 4.71 -8.35 18.87
CA ASN A 77 4.97 -8.15 17.45
C ASN A 77 3.68 -7.96 16.65
N CYS A 78 2.71 -7.20 17.19
CA CYS A 78 1.51 -6.80 16.46
C CYS A 78 1.84 -6.37 15.02
N PHE A 79 1.03 -6.86 14.08
CA PHE A 79 1.21 -6.82 12.62
C PHE A 79 2.21 -7.80 12.00
N GLU A 80 3.05 -8.50 12.77
CA GLU A 80 3.58 -9.80 12.34
C GLU A 80 2.67 -10.92 12.81
N GLN A 81 2.24 -10.82 14.06
CA GLN A 81 1.17 -11.63 14.62
C GLN A 81 -0.01 -10.73 14.97
N VAL A 82 -1.21 -11.27 14.85
CA VAL A 82 -2.45 -10.58 15.19
C VAL A 82 -3.40 -11.53 15.89
N PHE A 83 -4.29 -10.98 16.71
CA PHE A 83 -5.48 -11.70 17.14
C PHE A 83 -6.56 -11.59 16.06
N THR A 84 -7.39 -12.63 15.99
CA THR A 84 -8.59 -12.66 15.15
C THR A 84 -9.82 -12.51 16.02
N SER A 85 -11.01 -12.36 15.43
CA SER A 85 -12.27 -12.33 16.17
C SER A 85 -12.49 -13.58 17.04
N LYS A 86 -11.81 -14.70 16.75
CA LYS A 86 -11.89 -15.93 17.54
C LYS A 86 -10.98 -15.92 18.78
N SER A 87 -9.87 -15.18 18.72
CA SER A 87 -8.82 -15.21 19.76
C SER A 87 -8.77 -13.93 20.59
N ILE A 88 -9.52 -12.89 20.22
CA ILE A 88 -9.50 -11.60 20.92
C ILE A 88 -10.02 -11.71 22.34
N GLU A 89 -11.02 -12.55 22.61
CA GLU A 89 -11.51 -12.75 23.97
C GLU A 89 -10.47 -13.42 24.87
N ASP A 90 -9.72 -14.38 24.33
CA ASP A 90 -8.59 -14.98 25.05
C ASP A 90 -7.50 -13.94 25.33
N ALA A 91 -7.22 -13.06 24.37
CA ALA A 91 -6.26 -11.97 24.53
C ALA A 91 -6.70 -10.94 25.58
N LYS A 92 -7.99 -10.59 25.60
CA LYS A 92 -8.58 -9.74 26.65
C LYS A 92 -8.39 -10.37 28.03
N ASN A 93 -8.53 -11.69 28.14
CA ASN A 93 -8.46 -12.44 29.40
C ASN A 93 -7.03 -12.90 29.79
N ALA A 94 -6.06 -12.77 28.87
CA ALA A 94 -4.68 -13.24 29.05
C ALA A 94 -3.95 -12.60 30.24
N HIS A 95 -4.43 -11.45 30.74
CA HIS A 95 -3.91 -10.80 31.95
C HIS A 95 -4.01 -11.68 33.22
N ASN A 96 -4.85 -12.71 33.23
CA ASN A 96 -4.97 -13.68 34.33
C ASN A 96 -3.96 -14.83 34.24
N ALA A 97 -3.27 -14.98 33.10
CA ALA A 97 -2.28 -16.02 32.89
C ALA A 97 -0.87 -15.50 33.20
N HIS A 98 -0.18 -16.16 34.13
CA HIS A 98 1.18 -15.80 34.59
C HIS A 98 2.25 -15.78 33.46
N ASN A 99 1.90 -16.18 32.24
CA ASN A 99 2.74 -16.16 31.04
C ASN A 99 1.99 -15.52 29.84
N VAL A 100 1.82 -14.19 29.87
CA VAL A 100 1.23 -13.38 28.78
C VAL A 100 2.00 -13.51 27.45
N HIS A 101 3.24 -14.01 27.50
CA HIS A 101 4.16 -14.11 26.38
C HIS A 101 3.82 -15.16 25.32
N ASN A 102 2.92 -16.10 25.64
CA ASN A 102 2.39 -17.09 24.72
C ASN A 102 0.87 -17.04 24.80
N VAL A 103 0.24 -15.96 24.30
CA VAL A 103 -1.16 -16.09 23.90
C VAL A 103 -1.16 -17.05 22.71
N GLN A 104 -1.37 -18.34 23.00
CA GLN A 104 -1.23 -19.47 22.06
C GLN A 104 -2.08 -19.34 20.78
N ASN A 105 -2.95 -18.33 20.71
CA ASN A 105 -3.95 -18.13 19.67
C ASN A 105 -3.66 -16.91 18.77
N ALA A 106 -2.51 -16.24 18.90
CA ALA A 106 -2.08 -15.24 17.93
C ALA A 106 -1.69 -15.90 16.60
N GLN A 107 -2.16 -15.36 15.48
CA GLN A 107 -1.91 -15.92 14.15
C GLN A 107 -0.91 -15.05 13.38
N GLN A 108 -0.04 -15.69 12.58
CA GLN A 108 0.85 -14.99 11.65
C GLN A 108 0.03 -14.21 10.61
N LEU A 109 0.28 -12.92 10.47
CA LEU A 109 -0.49 -12.03 9.60
C LEU A 109 -0.45 -12.51 8.13
N VAL A 110 0.72 -12.96 7.66
CA VAL A 110 0.93 -13.43 6.28
C VAL A 110 0.18 -14.72 5.95
N GLU A 111 -0.15 -15.52 6.96
CA GLU A 111 -0.97 -16.73 6.81
C GLU A 111 -2.45 -16.38 6.89
N TYR A 112 -2.82 -15.40 7.72
CA TYR A 112 -4.20 -14.93 7.85
C TYR A 112 -4.64 -14.09 6.64
N LEU A 113 -3.73 -13.29 6.08
CA LEU A 113 -3.94 -12.40 4.94
C LEU A 113 -2.84 -12.59 3.90
N HIS A 114 -3.16 -13.30 2.82
CA HIS A 114 -2.20 -13.66 1.77
C HIS A 114 -1.54 -12.45 1.06
N GLY A 115 -2.16 -11.27 1.09
CA GLY A 115 -1.60 -10.04 0.54
C GLY A 115 -0.78 -9.21 1.52
N ALA A 116 -0.62 -9.67 2.77
CA ALA A 116 0.18 -8.99 3.79
C ALA A 116 1.60 -8.72 3.29
N ALA A 117 2.01 -7.45 3.38
CA ALA A 117 3.30 -6.96 2.93
C ALA A 117 3.73 -5.75 3.77
N ALA A 118 5.04 -5.51 3.86
CA ALA A 118 5.65 -4.30 4.42
C ALA A 118 5.20 -3.96 5.87
N ILE A 119 5.67 -4.77 6.82
CA ILE A 119 5.51 -4.51 8.26
C ILE A 119 6.68 -3.65 8.74
N VAL A 120 6.39 -2.48 9.32
CA VAL A 120 7.43 -1.55 9.81
C VAL A 120 7.26 -1.38 11.31
N LYS A 121 8.23 -1.90 12.06
CA LYS A 121 8.40 -1.65 13.49
C LYS A 121 9.28 -0.43 13.68
N ARG A 122 8.90 0.53 14.55
CA ARG A 122 9.75 1.67 14.86
C ARG A 122 9.99 1.77 16.37
N LYS A 123 11.28 1.96 16.70
CA LYS A 123 11.87 2.19 18.03
C LYS A 123 11.83 0.97 18.96
N GLN A 124 13.02 0.64 19.48
CA GLN A 124 13.31 -0.43 20.42
C GLN A 124 13.86 0.26 21.67
N ASN A 125 13.19 0.11 22.81
CA ASN A 125 13.81 0.46 24.09
C ASN A 125 14.66 -0.75 24.51
N GLU A 126 15.98 -0.63 24.40
CA GLU A 126 16.91 -1.59 25.00
C GLU A 126 16.98 -1.32 26.51
N THR A 127 16.18 -2.04 27.29
CA THR A 127 16.39 -2.15 28.73
C THR A 127 16.89 -3.54 29.05
N ASN A 128 18.23 -3.68 29.06
CA ASN A 128 19.02 -4.82 29.52
C ASN A 128 18.80 -6.18 28.80
N ALA A 129 19.88 -6.97 28.74
CA ALA A 129 20.00 -8.20 27.96
C ALA A 129 19.04 -9.34 28.35
N ASP A 130 18.25 -9.19 29.42
CA ASP A 130 17.35 -10.22 29.96
C ASP A 130 15.87 -9.81 30.07
N GLU A 131 15.44 -8.60 29.66
CA GLU A 131 14.03 -8.19 29.76
C GLU A 131 13.40 -7.70 28.44
N LYS A 132 12.36 -8.45 28.04
CA LYS A 132 11.14 -8.08 27.30
C LYS A 132 11.23 -6.88 26.32
N LYS A 133 11.31 -7.19 25.02
CA LYS A 133 11.19 -6.22 23.91
C LYS A 133 9.75 -5.69 23.80
N SER A 134 9.54 -4.39 24.05
CA SER A 134 8.30 -3.66 23.75
C SER A 134 8.59 -2.59 22.69
N TYR A 135 7.69 -2.42 21.71
CA TYR A 135 7.79 -1.38 20.67
C TYR A 135 6.84 -0.24 21.02
N ASP A 136 7.35 1.00 20.99
CA ASP A 136 6.55 2.20 21.30
C ASP A 136 5.48 2.43 20.20
N ASP A 137 5.87 2.23 18.94
CA ASP A 137 4.99 2.36 17.77
C ASP A 137 5.17 1.20 16.77
N VAL A 138 4.05 0.66 16.27
CA VAL A 138 4.05 -0.31 15.15
C VAL A 138 3.20 0.19 14.00
N SER A 139 3.59 -0.15 12.78
CA SER A 139 2.81 0.20 11.60
C SER A 139 2.85 -0.86 10.51
N PHE A 140 1.79 -0.92 9.72
CA PHE A 140 1.73 -1.75 8.52
C PHE A 140 0.89 -1.05 7.46
N ARG A 141 1.02 -1.52 6.22
CA ARG A 141 0.09 -1.17 5.14
C ARG A 141 -0.97 -2.24 5.02
N VAL A 142 -2.22 -1.80 4.92
CA VAL A 142 -3.36 -2.71 4.87
C VAL A 142 -3.30 -3.51 3.58
N PRO A 143 -3.21 -4.85 3.66
CA PRO A 143 -2.97 -5.62 2.46
C PRO A 143 -4.21 -5.74 1.59
N PRO A 144 -4.03 -5.95 0.29
CA PRO A 144 -5.12 -6.37 -0.56
C PRO A 144 -5.64 -7.75 -0.14
N ASN A 145 -6.95 -7.88 -0.01
CA ASN A 145 -7.65 -9.11 0.39
C ASN A 145 -8.82 -9.37 -0.55
N LEU A 146 -9.15 -10.63 -0.85
CA LEU A 146 -10.25 -11.02 -1.76
C LEU A 146 -11.34 -11.84 -1.08
N GLU A 147 -11.22 -12.04 0.21
CA GLU A 147 -12.23 -12.79 0.96
C GLU A 147 -13.52 -12.00 1.03
N LYS A 148 -14.64 -12.70 0.78
CA LYS A 148 -15.97 -12.09 0.74
C LYS A 148 -16.44 -11.64 2.12
N GLU A 149 -16.04 -12.39 3.14
CA GLU A 149 -16.32 -12.05 4.53
C GLU A 149 -15.35 -10.97 5.00
N GLN A 150 -15.88 -9.92 5.63
CA GLN A 150 -15.07 -8.86 6.19
C GLN A 150 -14.22 -9.43 7.32
N LYS A 151 -12.90 -9.43 7.12
CA LYS A 151 -11.94 -9.81 8.15
C LYS A 151 -11.66 -8.63 9.07
N ALA A 152 -11.37 -8.94 10.32
CA ALA A 152 -10.86 -7.98 11.29
C ALA A 152 -9.61 -8.56 11.94
N LEU A 153 -8.63 -7.70 12.17
CA LEU A 153 -7.45 -8.04 12.94
C LEU A 153 -7.39 -7.18 14.19
N TYR A 154 -6.90 -7.79 15.26
CA TYR A 154 -6.91 -7.19 16.57
C TYR A 154 -5.52 -7.22 17.22
N CYS A 155 -5.24 -6.15 17.95
CA CYS A 155 -4.15 -6.06 18.91
C CYS A 155 -4.69 -5.41 20.19
N VAL A 156 -3.96 -5.56 21.29
CA VAL A 156 -4.35 -5.03 22.60
C VAL A 156 -3.19 -4.24 23.18
N CYS A 157 -3.42 -2.98 23.53
CA CYS A 157 -2.52 -2.19 24.35
C CYS A 157 -2.94 -2.32 25.81
N GLN A 158 -2.01 -2.63 26.72
CA GLN A 158 -2.33 -2.90 28.12
C GLN A 158 -1.52 -2.01 29.05
N ASN A 159 -2.21 -1.31 29.95
CA ASN A 159 -1.63 -0.67 31.11
C ASN A 159 -2.03 -1.43 32.39
N LYS A 160 -1.08 -1.68 33.29
CA LYS A 160 -1.28 -2.46 34.51
C LYS A 160 -0.93 -1.64 35.75
N ALA A 161 -1.75 -1.76 36.79
CA ALA A 161 -1.49 -1.17 38.09
C ALA A 161 -1.87 -2.12 39.23
N LYS A 162 -1.22 -1.92 40.38
CA LYS A 162 -1.57 -2.58 41.65
C LYS A 162 -2.29 -1.59 42.55
N ILE A 163 -3.48 -1.96 43.01
CA ILE A 163 -4.26 -1.20 43.96
C ILE A 163 -4.42 -1.97 45.28
N ARG A 164 -4.61 -1.25 46.38
CA ARG A 164 -4.94 -1.85 47.67
C ARG A 164 -6.44 -1.86 47.87
N VAL A 165 -6.99 -3.01 48.21
CA VAL A 165 -8.42 -3.20 48.43
C VAL A 165 -8.65 -3.70 49.85
N ARG A 166 -9.61 -3.08 50.54
CA ARG A 166 -10.04 -3.49 51.88
C ARG A 166 -11.32 -4.32 51.80
N LYS A 167 -11.29 -5.55 52.33
CA LYS A 167 -12.47 -6.41 52.46
C LYS A 167 -13.42 -5.86 53.53
N ARG A 168 -14.67 -6.33 53.52
CA ARG A 168 -15.64 -6.07 54.60
C ARG A 168 -15.18 -6.59 55.96
N SER A 169 -14.32 -7.62 55.98
CA SER A 169 -13.66 -8.15 57.18
C SER A 169 -12.57 -7.23 57.76
N GLY A 170 -12.22 -6.15 57.06
CA GLY A 170 -11.14 -5.24 57.45
C GLY A 170 -9.75 -5.61 56.92
N GLU A 171 -9.59 -6.81 56.36
CA GLU A 171 -8.36 -7.32 55.74
C GLU A 171 -8.02 -6.53 54.45
N GLU A 172 -6.76 -6.14 54.29
CA GLU A 172 -6.24 -5.45 53.10
C GLU A 172 -5.43 -6.42 52.24
N TYR A 173 -5.62 -6.34 50.93
CA TYR A 173 -4.85 -7.12 49.96
C TYR A 173 -4.59 -6.30 48.70
N ASP A 174 -3.49 -6.63 48.01
CA ASP A 174 -3.16 -6.04 46.72
C ASP A 174 -3.96 -6.74 45.61
N LYS A 175 -4.54 -5.95 44.71
CA LYS A 175 -5.26 -6.40 43.53
C LYS A 175 -4.65 -5.75 42.30
N GLU A 176 -4.39 -6.53 41.27
CA GLU A 176 -4.02 -6.00 39.96
C GLU A 176 -5.29 -5.55 39.20
N ILE A 177 -5.19 -4.38 38.59
CA ILE A 177 -6.20 -3.84 37.67
C ILE A 177 -5.53 -3.46 36.36
N PHE A 178 -6.35 -3.47 35.30
CA PHE A 178 -5.88 -3.28 33.94
C PHE A 178 -6.74 -2.25 33.22
N ASN A 179 -6.09 -1.37 32.46
CA ASN A 179 -6.72 -0.56 31.42
C ASN A 179 -6.29 -1.13 30.08
N LEU A 180 -7.27 -1.56 29.28
CA LEU A 180 -7.05 -2.19 27.98
C LEU A 180 -7.48 -1.25 26.85
N GLY A 181 -6.61 -1.08 25.87
CA GLY A 181 -6.90 -0.46 24.58
C GLY A 181 -7.03 -1.55 23.53
N ILE A 182 -8.21 -1.75 22.98
CA ILE A 182 -8.46 -2.74 21.92
C ILE A 182 -8.35 -2.04 20.59
N ILE A 183 -7.48 -2.55 19.74
CA ILE A 183 -7.35 -2.12 18.36
C ILE A 183 -8.12 -3.10 17.50
N GLU A 184 -9.07 -2.61 16.72
CA GLU A 184 -9.78 -3.37 15.70
C GLU A 184 -9.53 -2.72 14.35
N VAL A 185 -8.88 -3.45 13.43
CA VAL A 185 -8.71 -2.98 12.05
C VAL A 185 -9.58 -3.82 11.14
N LEU A 186 -10.56 -3.19 10.52
CA LEU A 186 -11.45 -3.82 9.55
C LEU A 186 -10.77 -3.87 8.20
N ILE A 187 -10.53 -5.07 7.69
CA ILE A 187 -9.77 -5.30 6.47
C ILE A 187 -10.69 -5.18 5.25
N PRO A 188 -10.44 -4.23 4.34
CA PRO A 188 -11.23 -4.06 3.14
C PRO A 188 -11.08 -5.27 2.23
N SER A 189 -12.15 -5.60 1.50
CA SER A 189 -12.13 -6.64 0.48
C SER A 189 -12.11 -6.01 -0.91
N LEU A 190 -11.23 -6.53 -1.77
CA LEU A 190 -11.20 -6.21 -3.18
C LEU A 190 -12.29 -7.00 -3.90
N PRO A 191 -12.99 -6.37 -4.86
CA PRO A 191 -14.02 -7.05 -5.63
C PRO A 191 -13.45 -8.04 -6.65
N LYS A 192 -12.18 -7.86 -7.04
CA LYS A 192 -11.50 -8.63 -8.10
C LYS A 192 -10.02 -8.77 -7.80
N LYS A 193 -9.44 -9.86 -8.30
CA LYS A 193 -8.00 -10.14 -8.24
C LYS A 193 -7.16 -9.00 -8.82
N ILE A 194 -5.96 -8.85 -8.28
CA ILE A 194 -4.97 -7.86 -8.74
C ILE A 194 -4.40 -8.29 -10.08
N ASP A 195 -4.33 -7.36 -11.03
CA ASP A 195 -3.71 -7.58 -12.34
C ASP A 195 -2.21 -7.89 -12.12
N GLY A 196 -1.83 -9.16 -12.23
CA GLY A 196 -0.52 -9.56 -11.74
C GLY A 196 -0.20 -11.04 -11.84
N CYS A 197 0.97 -11.39 -11.29
CA CYS A 197 1.58 -12.72 -11.39
C CYS A 197 1.97 -13.26 -10.01
N ASP A 198 1.49 -14.45 -9.67
CA ASP A 198 1.98 -15.21 -8.53
C ASP A 198 2.86 -16.36 -9.02
N PHE A 199 4.17 -16.27 -8.81
CA PHE A 199 5.10 -17.32 -9.21
C PHE A 199 5.27 -18.42 -8.16
N THR A 200 4.46 -18.40 -7.10
CA THR A 200 4.55 -19.40 -6.02
C THR A 200 3.49 -20.49 -6.12
N LYS A 201 2.41 -20.26 -6.88
CA LYS A 201 1.24 -21.16 -6.97
C LYS A 201 0.55 -21.04 -8.34
N ASN A 202 0.15 -22.17 -8.92
CA ASN A 202 -0.63 -22.20 -10.17
C ASN A 202 -1.99 -21.46 -10.06
N THR A 203 -2.63 -21.55 -8.89
CA THR A 203 -3.86 -20.80 -8.60
C THR A 203 -3.56 -19.78 -7.52
N SER A 204 -3.31 -18.54 -7.91
CA SER A 204 -3.05 -17.48 -6.94
C SER A 204 -4.31 -17.16 -6.13
N PRO A 205 -4.22 -16.98 -4.80
CA PRO A 205 -5.30 -16.42 -4.02
C PRO A 205 -5.50 -14.94 -4.30
N LEU A 206 -4.50 -14.23 -4.84
CA LEU A 206 -4.48 -12.75 -4.92
C LEU A 206 -4.43 -12.20 -6.35
N PHE A 207 -3.57 -12.78 -7.18
CA PHE A 207 -3.28 -12.26 -8.51
C PHE A 207 -4.10 -12.96 -9.59
N THR A 208 -4.29 -12.27 -10.71
CA THR A 208 -5.02 -12.78 -11.87
C THR A 208 -4.35 -14.00 -12.51
N LYS A 209 -3.03 -14.13 -12.40
CA LYS A 209 -2.23 -15.21 -13.02
C LYS A 209 -1.38 -15.90 -11.97
N GLY A 210 -1.27 -17.22 -12.08
CA GLY A 210 -0.48 -18.05 -11.17
C GLY A 210 0.40 -19.03 -11.93
N TYR A 211 1.58 -19.28 -11.38
CA TYR A 211 2.63 -20.15 -11.92
C TYR A 211 3.28 -20.86 -10.72
N ASP A 212 3.45 -22.17 -10.80
CA ASP A 212 4.20 -22.92 -9.79
C ASP A 212 5.69 -22.96 -10.17
N ALA A 213 6.52 -22.17 -9.49
CA ALA A 213 7.95 -22.16 -9.74
C ALA A 213 8.62 -23.53 -9.57
N ASN A 214 8.10 -24.44 -8.73
CA ASN A 214 8.70 -25.76 -8.56
C ASN A 214 8.63 -26.59 -9.84
N PHE A 215 7.54 -26.46 -10.59
CA PHE A 215 7.41 -27.08 -11.92
C PHE A 215 8.49 -26.56 -12.88
N TYR A 216 8.74 -25.25 -12.88
CA TYR A 216 9.76 -24.65 -13.75
C TYR A 216 11.20 -24.89 -13.25
N LYS A 217 11.41 -25.16 -11.96
CA LYS A 217 12.70 -25.61 -11.41
C LYS A 217 13.11 -26.98 -11.94
N THR A 218 12.16 -27.87 -12.22
CA THR A 218 12.46 -29.23 -12.70
C THR A 218 12.61 -29.35 -14.21
N ILE A 219 12.19 -28.33 -14.96
CA ILE A 219 12.33 -28.31 -16.41
C ILE A 219 13.76 -27.87 -16.76
N GLU A 220 14.44 -28.64 -17.63
CA GLU A 220 15.79 -28.34 -18.13
C GLU A 220 15.83 -27.16 -19.11
N ASN A 221 14.67 -26.68 -19.56
CA ASN A 221 14.57 -25.51 -20.42
C ASN A 221 15.02 -24.25 -19.66
N LYS A 222 15.94 -23.51 -20.28
CA LYS A 222 16.48 -22.24 -19.79
C LYS A 222 15.64 -21.02 -20.20
N ASP A 223 14.56 -21.23 -20.95
CA ASP A 223 13.69 -20.15 -21.39
C ASP A 223 13.02 -19.43 -20.20
N ASP A 224 12.95 -18.10 -20.31
CA ASP A 224 12.24 -17.26 -19.35
C ASP A 224 10.75 -17.64 -19.26
N VAL A 225 10.22 -17.76 -18.05
CA VAL A 225 8.77 -17.92 -17.82
C VAL A 225 8.13 -16.54 -17.80
N ILE A 226 7.47 -16.16 -18.90
CA ILE A 226 6.91 -14.81 -19.05
C ILE A 226 5.43 -14.76 -18.68
N CYS A 227 5.12 -14.01 -17.63
CA CYS A 227 3.76 -13.62 -17.26
C CYS A 227 3.46 -12.22 -17.78
N LYS A 228 2.64 -12.12 -18.83
CA LYS A 228 2.20 -10.83 -19.39
C LYS A 228 0.96 -10.32 -18.69
N VAL A 229 0.94 -9.09 -18.22
CA VAL A 229 -0.14 -8.46 -17.46
C VAL A 229 -0.53 -7.16 -18.14
N LYS A 230 -1.81 -6.99 -18.44
CA LYS A 230 -2.33 -5.70 -18.90
C LYS A 230 -2.72 -4.87 -17.68
N ALA A 231 -2.05 -3.74 -17.50
CA ALA A 231 -2.33 -2.79 -16.44
C ALA A 231 -3.64 -2.05 -16.74
N THR A 232 -4.53 -2.00 -15.76
CA THR A 232 -5.77 -1.21 -15.85
C THR A 232 -5.62 0.10 -15.07
N GLU A 233 -6.04 1.22 -15.66
CA GLU A 233 -6.12 2.53 -15.02
C GLU A 233 -6.76 2.47 -13.62
N GLY A 234 -6.14 3.16 -12.65
CA GLY A 234 -6.59 3.26 -11.26
C GLY A 234 -6.48 1.98 -10.41
N LYS A 235 -6.17 0.82 -11.02
CA LYS A 235 -6.10 -0.47 -10.32
C LYS A 235 -4.70 -0.77 -9.79
N LEU A 236 -4.65 -1.74 -8.88
CA LEU A 236 -3.39 -2.33 -8.44
C LEU A 236 -2.87 -3.31 -9.48
N ILE A 237 -1.55 -3.28 -9.64
CA ILE A 237 -0.76 -4.32 -10.29
C ILE A 237 0.25 -4.88 -9.29
N GLY A 238 0.76 -6.09 -9.56
CA GLY A 238 1.80 -6.64 -8.71
C GLY A 238 2.31 -8.00 -9.14
N PHE A 239 3.29 -8.49 -8.41
CA PHE A 239 3.78 -9.85 -8.55
C PHE A 239 4.34 -10.38 -7.23
N LYS A 240 4.38 -11.71 -7.13
CA LYS A 240 5.00 -12.43 -6.01
C LYS A 240 6.02 -13.43 -6.54
N CYS A 241 7.23 -13.39 -5.99
CA CYS A 241 8.28 -14.35 -6.30
C CYS A 241 8.40 -15.43 -5.22
N PRO A 242 8.96 -16.60 -5.54
CA PRO A 242 9.36 -17.57 -4.52
C PRO A 242 10.45 -16.98 -3.60
N ALA A 243 10.48 -17.44 -2.35
CA ALA A 243 11.29 -16.85 -1.28
C ALA A 243 12.81 -16.86 -1.59
N ASP A 244 13.27 -17.86 -2.34
CA ASP A 244 14.67 -18.08 -2.70
C ASP A 244 15.13 -17.33 -3.95
N TYR A 245 14.23 -16.58 -4.62
CA TYR A 245 14.57 -15.81 -5.82
C TYR A 245 14.98 -14.37 -5.45
N ALA A 246 15.97 -13.85 -6.17
CA ALA A 246 16.30 -12.43 -6.20
C ALA A 246 15.30 -11.67 -7.07
N ILE A 247 15.12 -10.37 -6.80
CA ILE A 247 14.25 -9.48 -7.58
C ILE A 247 15.13 -8.60 -8.45
N GLU A 248 14.83 -8.54 -9.75
CA GLU A 248 15.54 -7.69 -10.70
C GLU A 248 14.58 -6.80 -11.52
N PRO A 249 14.80 -5.47 -11.54
CA PRO A 249 15.66 -4.73 -10.63
C PRO A 249 15.18 -4.84 -9.18
N GLU A 250 16.10 -4.75 -8.22
CA GLU A 250 15.78 -4.82 -6.79
C GLU A 250 14.64 -3.84 -6.43
N GLU A 251 14.77 -2.59 -6.88
CA GLU A 251 13.79 -1.54 -6.66
C GLU A 251 12.63 -1.55 -7.68
N CYS A 252 12.16 -2.70 -8.16
CA CYS A 252 10.89 -2.75 -8.88
C CYS A 252 9.77 -2.36 -7.91
N PHE A 253 8.89 -1.38 -8.12
CA PHE A 253 8.45 -0.65 -9.31
C PHE A 253 9.00 0.78 -9.46
N LEU A 254 10.07 1.15 -8.74
CA LEU A 254 10.81 2.39 -9.02
C LEU A 254 11.55 2.29 -10.35
N GLN A 255 12.10 1.10 -10.60
CA GLN A 255 12.83 0.75 -11.79
C GLN A 255 12.20 -0.46 -12.48
N GLY A 256 12.42 -0.58 -13.79
CA GLY A 256 12.02 -1.75 -14.57
C GLY A 256 12.89 -1.87 -15.80
N PHE A 257 12.88 -3.04 -16.43
CA PHE A 257 13.52 -3.23 -17.72
C PHE A 257 12.55 -2.92 -18.85
N ASN A 258 12.98 -2.19 -19.85
CA ASN A 258 12.23 -2.05 -21.10
C ASN A 258 12.38 -3.31 -21.98
N LEU A 259 11.66 -3.37 -23.10
CA LEU A 259 11.70 -4.52 -24.01
C LEU A 259 13.08 -4.80 -24.64
N SER A 260 14.00 -3.83 -24.62
CA SER A 260 15.39 -4.00 -25.04
C SER A 260 16.31 -4.52 -23.93
N GLY A 261 15.76 -4.82 -22.74
CA GLY A 261 16.50 -5.27 -21.56
C GLY A 261 17.24 -4.15 -20.82
N LYS A 262 17.04 -2.88 -21.19
CA LYS A 262 17.67 -1.74 -20.51
C LYS A 262 16.87 -1.34 -19.28
N LYS A 263 17.56 -1.15 -18.16
CA LYS A 263 17.00 -0.64 -16.90
C LYS A 263 16.60 0.83 -17.04
N GLU A 264 15.40 1.18 -16.57
CA GLU A 264 14.82 2.52 -16.66
C GLU A 264 14.14 2.94 -15.36
N GLN A 265 14.10 4.25 -15.10
CA GLN A 265 13.36 4.84 -13.97
C GLN A 265 11.89 4.98 -14.35
N LEU A 266 11.02 4.15 -13.77
CA LEU A 266 9.61 4.10 -14.14
C LEU A 266 8.87 5.37 -13.77
N ARG A 267 9.20 6.00 -12.63
CA ARG A 267 8.61 7.27 -12.17
C ARG A 267 8.67 8.40 -13.19
N THR A 268 9.65 8.38 -14.10
CA THR A 268 9.80 9.41 -15.13
C THR A 268 8.91 9.19 -16.35
N LYS A 269 8.33 8.01 -16.48
CA LYS A 269 7.52 7.58 -17.63
C LYS A 269 6.07 7.31 -17.28
N ILE A 270 5.84 6.81 -16.07
CA ILE A 270 4.53 6.51 -15.53
C ILE A 270 4.50 6.78 -14.02
N GLU A 271 3.49 7.51 -13.59
CA GLU A 271 3.29 7.88 -12.20
C GLU A 271 2.59 6.74 -11.44
N LEU A 272 3.35 5.70 -11.12
CA LEU A 272 2.89 4.64 -10.24
C LEU A 272 2.87 5.14 -8.79
N THR A 273 1.75 4.91 -8.11
CA THR A 273 1.55 5.27 -6.70
C THR A 273 1.41 4.03 -5.82
N ASP A 274 1.24 4.19 -4.50
CA ASP A 274 1.08 3.10 -3.53
C ASP A 274 2.09 1.96 -3.66
N LEU A 275 3.36 2.34 -3.84
CA LEU A 275 4.44 1.38 -4.04
C LEU A 275 4.68 0.57 -2.78
N VAL A 276 4.60 -0.75 -2.91
CA VAL A 276 4.98 -1.73 -1.89
C VAL A 276 6.06 -2.62 -2.47
N MET A 277 7.21 -2.67 -1.80
CA MET A 277 8.39 -3.42 -2.21
C MET A 277 8.84 -4.29 -1.03
N ASP A 278 8.14 -5.41 -0.82
CA ASP A 278 8.43 -6.30 0.30
C ASP A 278 9.44 -7.38 -0.14
N HIS A 279 10.71 -7.10 0.11
CA HIS A 279 11.81 -8.01 -0.17
C HIS A 279 11.85 -9.24 0.75
N TYR A 280 11.18 -9.19 1.90
CA TYR A 280 11.13 -10.30 2.85
C TYR A 280 10.11 -11.33 2.40
N ASN A 281 8.88 -10.91 2.12
CA ASN A 281 7.80 -11.79 1.61
C ASN A 281 7.79 -11.93 0.09
N LYS A 282 8.74 -11.28 -0.60
CA LYS A 282 8.93 -11.26 -2.06
C LYS A 282 7.67 -10.85 -2.82
N ILE A 283 6.96 -9.86 -2.32
CA ILE A 283 5.69 -9.40 -2.89
C ILE A 283 5.72 -7.90 -3.15
N PHE A 284 5.27 -7.53 -4.34
CA PHE A 284 5.41 -6.19 -4.88
C PHE A 284 4.08 -5.70 -5.42
N TYR A 285 3.71 -4.46 -5.08
CA TYR A 285 2.51 -3.80 -5.58
C TYR A 285 2.81 -2.39 -6.06
N ALA A 286 2.02 -1.95 -7.02
CA ALA A 286 1.93 -0.56 -7.43
C ALA A 286 0.50 -0.26 -7.89
N ARG A 287 0.05 0.97 -7.69
CA ARG A 287 -1.20 1.47 -8.27
C ARG A 287 -0.90 2.15 -9.61
N VAL A 288 -1.66 1.75 -10.61
CA VAL A 288 -1.66 2.36 -11.94
C VAL A 288 -2.35 3.73 -11.86
N PRO A 289 -1.83 4.77 -12.54
CA PRO A 289 -2.48 6.07 -12.57
C PRO A 289 -3.91 5.99 -13.09
N GLN A 290 -4.74 6.99 -12.75
CA GLN A 290 -6.14 7.05 -13.19
C GLN A 290 -6.29 7.21 -14.70
N ARG A 291 -5.23 7.62 -15.40
CA ARG A 291 -5.19 7.70 -16.86
C ARG A 291 -3.81 7.34 -17.39
N ILE A 292 -3.77 6.52 -18.43
CA ILE A 292 -2.57 6.14 -19.16
C ILE A 292 -2.51 6.97 -20.44
N TYR A 293 -1.53 7.86 -20.54
CA TYR A 293 -1.40 8.77 -21.69
C TYR A 293 -0.56 8.21 -22.84
N GLN A 294 0.25 7.18 -22.58
CA GLN A 294 1.15 6.60 -23.57
C GLN A 294 1.27 5.10 -23.37
N ASN A 295 1.39 4.37 -24.47
CA ASN A 295 1.66 2.94 -24.42
C ASN A 295 3.07 2.70 -23.86
N MET A 296 3.17 1.82 -22.88
CA MET A 296 4.43 1.51 -22.22
C MET A 296 4.49 0.04 -21.85
N HIS A 297 5.70 -0.50 -21.96
CA HIS A 297 6.01 -1.83 -21.46
C HIS A 297 7.21 -1.75 -20.54
N PHE A 298 7.13 -2.43 -19.41
CA PHE A 298 8.30 -2.77 -18.62
C PHE A 298 8.14 -4.16 -18.02
N PHE A 299 9.24 -4.76 -17.61
CA PHE A 299 9.20 -5.99 -16.86
C PHE A 299 10.16 -5.98 -15.67
N CYS A 300 9.84 -6.81 -14.70
CA CYS A 300 10.70 -7.19 -13.60
C CYS A 300 10.82 -8.72 -13.59
N ALA A 301 11.86 -9.25 -12.98
CA ALA A 301 12.14 -10.68 -12.96
C ALA A 301 12.41 -11.18 -11.54
N CYS A 302 11.91 -12.37 -11.23
CA CYS A 302 12.43 -13.21 -10.16
C CYS A 302 13.58 -14.03 -10.75
N VAL A 303 14.78 -13.99 -10.17
CA VAL A 303 15.95 -14.69 -10.69
C VAL A 303 16.50 -15.68 -9.66
N LEU A 304 16.74 -16.91 -10.11
CA LEU A 304 17.45 -17.95 -9.36
C LEU A 304 18.38 -18.66 -10.34
N GLU A 305 19.70 -18.49 -10.15
CA GLU A 305 20.72 -18.99 -11.09
C GLU A 305 20.46 -18.49 -12.52
N GLU A 306 20.28 -19.39 -13.49
CA GLU A 306 19.94 -19.06 -14.87
C GLU A 306 18.43 -18.97 -15.12
N LYS A 307 17.59 -19.28 -14.12
CA LYS A 307 16.12 -19.29 -14.27
C LYS A 307 15.53 -17.92 -13.96
N ARG A 308 14.69 -17.43 -14.88
CA ARG A 308 14.03 -16.13 -14.76
C ARG A 308 12.53 -16.27 -14.91
N LEU A 309 11.79 -15.74 -13.93
CA LEU A 309 10.34 -15.64 -13.94
C LEU A 309 9.98 -14.16 -14.15
N VAL A 310 9.46 -13.83 -15.31
CA VAL A 310 9.34 -12.44 -15.78
C VAL A 310 7.90 -11.96 -15.63
N ALA A 311 7.69 -10.95 -14.80
CA ALA A 311 6.45 -10.19 -14.72
C ALA A 311 6.52 -9.01 -15.71
N HIS A 312 5.83 -9.16 -16.85
CA HIS A 312 5.79 -8.17 -17.93
C HIS A 312 4.49 -7.37 -17.85
N PHE A 313 4.58 -6.06 -17.64
CA PHE A 313 3.43 -5.15 -17.55
C PHE A 313 3.27 -4.34 -18.84
N GLU A 314 2.04 -4.32 -19.35
CA GLU A 314 1.61 -3.58 -20.53
C GLU A 314 0.61 -2.49 -20.11
N PHE A 315 0.97 -1.24 -20.39
CA PHE A 315 0.12 -0.08 -20.22
C PHE A 315 -0.31 0.36 -21.61
N ALA A 316 -1.62 0.41 -21.83
CA ALA A 316 -2.19 0.81 -23.09
C ALA A 316 -3.12 2.00 -22.87
N THR A 317 -3.03 3.00 -23.74
CA THR A 317 -3.97 4.12 -23.77
C THR A 317 -5.37 3.57 -24.03
N THR A 318 -6.35 3.99 -23.24
CA THR A 318 -7.74 3.82 -23.62
C THR A 318 -7.97 4.65 -24.89
N PRO A 319 -8.60 4.09 -25.95
CA PRO A 319 -9.04 4.93 -27.06
C PRO A 319 -9.95 6.00 -26.48
N ASP A 320 -9.65 7.28 -26.69
CA ASP A 320 -10.62 8.33 -26.38
C ASP A 320 -11.94 7.92 -27.04
N ASP A 321 -13.04 7.90 -26.26
CA ASP A 321 -14.39 7.83 -26.81
C ASP A 321 -14.45 8.87 -27.91
N GLN A 322 -14.45 8.40 -29.16
CA GLN A 322 -14.52 9.29 -30.30
C GLN A 322 -15.77 10.13 -30.09
N ASN A 323 -15.54 11.43 -29.89
CA ASN A 323 -16.58 12.44 -30.01
C ASN A 323 -17.37 12.12 -31.27
N SER A 324 -18.58 11.62 -31.06
CA SER A 324 -19.65 11.63 -32.03
C SER A 324 -20.00 13.10 -32.26
N VAL A 325 -19.14 13.79 -33.01
CA VAL A 325 -19.56 14.97 -33.75
C VAL A 325 -20.48 14.43 -34.84
N SER A 326 -21.75 14.31 -34.45
CA SER A 326 -22.85 14.12 -35.36
C SER A 326 -22.77 15.21 -36.42
N GLU A 327 -22.59 14.79 -37.67
CA GLU A 327 -22.88 15.64 -38.83
C GLU A 327 -24.28 16.27 -38.62
N PRO A 328 -24.44 17.57 -38.87
CA PRO A 328 -25.76 18.18 -38.81
C PRO A 328 -26.63 17.57 -39.91
N ARG A 329 -27.74 16.96 -39.47
CA ARG A 329 -28.83 16.46 -40.32
C ARG A 329 -29.18 17.48 -41.40
N ALA A 330 -28.87 17.15 -42.66
CA ALA A 330 -29.50 17.81 -43.80
C ALA A 330 -31.00 17.47 -43.78
N ALA A 331 -31.83 18.51 -43.76
CA ALA A 331 -33.28 18.38 -43.85
C ALA A 331 -33.68 17.78 -45.20
N ASN A 332 -34.60 16.82 -45.16
CA ASN A 332 -35.31 16.33 -46.33
C ASN A 332 -36.16 17.45 -46.93
N VAL A 333 -35.95 17.77 -48.22
CA VAL A 333 -37.01 18.26 -49.11
C VAL A 333 -36.87 17.54 -50.44
N LEU A 334 -37.85 16.67 -50.72
CA LEU A 334 -38.12 16.12 -52.05
C LEU A 334 -38.90 17.15 -52.87
N GLN A 335 -38.45 17.44 -54.09
CA GLN A 335 -39.26 17.44 -55.33
C GLN A 335 -38.52 18.14 -56.48
N GLY A 336 -38.65 17.58 -57.69
CA GLY A 336 -38.65 18.39 -58.92
C GLY A 336 -37.70 17.92 -60.02
N ARG A 337 -38.29 17.48 -61.14
CA ARG A 337 -37.66 16.97 -62.36
C ARG A 337 -36.95 18.05 -63.21
N SER A 338 -36.01 17.54 -64.01
CA SER A 338 -35.72 17.80 -65.43
C SER A 338 -34.84 18.98 -65.90
N ALA A 339 -33.91 18.56 -66.77
CA ALA A 339 -33.35 19.22 -67.96
C ALA A 339 -32.14 20.16 -67.84
N GLY A 340 -31.16 19.95 -68.74
CA GLY A 340 -30.43 21.07 -69.37
C GLY A 340 -28.90 21.04 -69.24
N SER A 341 -28.24 20.91 -70.39
CA SER A 341 -26.80 20.82 -70.63
C SER A 341 -26.00 22.13 -70.44
N ALA A 342 -24.66 21.99 -70.31
CA ALA A 342 -23.57 22.92 -70.70
C ALA A 342 -23.48 24.28 -69.94
N ALA A 343 -22.36 25.01 -69.80
CA ALA A 343 -20.90 24.86 -69.94
C ALA A 343 -20.26 26.21 -69.49
N PHE A 344 -18.99 26.19 -69.03
CA PHE A 344 -17.97 27.26 -68.97
C PHE A 344 -18.20 28.61 -68.23
N GLY A 345 -17.24 28.99 -67.37
CA GLY A 345 -16.76 30.39 -67.22
C GLY A 345 -16.24 30.83 -65.83
N PRO A 346 -15.27 31.76 -65.71
CA PRO A 346 -14.18 31.69 -64.71
C PRO A 346 -14.03 32.88 -63.72
N GLY A 347 -13.38 32.61 -62.56
CA GLY A 347 -12.61 33.55 -61.71
C GLY A 347 -13.36 34.69 -60.98
N PRO A 348 -12.72 35.46 -60.06
CA PRO A 348 -11.29 35.53 -59.74
C PRO A 348 -10.92 35.55 -58.23
N PHE A 349 -9.60 35.43 -58.02
CA PHE A 349 -8.74 35.96 -56.95
C PHE A 349 -9.34 36.91 -55.89
N LEU A 350 -8.95 36.70 -54.61
CA LEU A 350 -8.46 37.80 -53.77
C LEU A 350 -7.36 37.30 -52.81
N LEU A 351 -6.20 37.93 -52.94
CA LEU A 351 -4.97 37.82 -52.15
C LEU A 351 -4.76 39.21 -51.55
N LEU A 352 -4.52 39.33 -50.24
CA LEU A 352 -3.87 40.46 -49.53
C LEU A 352 -3.55 39.96 -48.10
N LEU A 353 -2.29 39.80 -47.68
CA LEU A 353 -1.34 40.83 -47.17
C LEU A 353 -1.94 41.59 -45.96
N LEU A 354 -1.34 41.68 -44.78
CA LEU A 354 0.05 42.04 -44.48
C LEU A 354 0.48 41.62 -43.06
N SER A 355 1.78 41.39 -42.96
CA SER A 355 2.62 41.25 -41.77
C SER A 355 2.83 42.56 -40.99
N GLY A 356 2.97 42.42 -39.68
CA GLY A 356 4.00 43.10 -38.90
C GLY A 356 3.52 44.19 -37.95
N VAL A 357 3.77 44.00 -36.65
CA VAL A 357 4.37 45.01 -35.76
C VAL A 357 5.18 44.29 -34.67
N LEU A 358 6.43 44.72 -34.52
CA LEU A 358 7.44 44.30 -33.57
C LEU A 358 7.78 45.56 -32.75
N PHE A 359 7.68 45.55 -31.42
CA PHE A 359 8.32 46.49 -30.47
C PHE A 359 8.13 45.90 -29.04
N PHE A 360 9.16 45.37 -28.35
CA PHE A 360 10.13 46.03 -27.46
C PHE A 360 9.42 46.86 -26.35
N ILE A 361 9.65 46.70 -25.04
CA ILE A 361 10.89 46.95 -24.27
C ILE A 361 10.72 46.47 -22.79
N MET A 362 11.85 46.00 -22.21
CA MET A 362 12.27 45.87 -20.78
C MET A 362 11.69 44.79 -19.87
#